data_AF-A0A2R6AA18-F1
#
_entry.id   AF-A0A2R6AA18-F1
#
_cell.length_a   1.000
_cell.length_b   1.000
_cell.length_c   1.000
_cell.angle_alpha   90.00
_cell.angle_beta   90.00
_cell.angle_gamma   90.00
#
_symmetry.space_group_name_H-M   'P 1'
#
loop_
_entity.id
_entity.type
_entity.pdbx_description
1 polymer ?
#
loop_
_entity_poly.entity_id
_entity_poly.type
_entity_poly.pdbx_seq_one_letter_code
_entity_poly.pdbx_strand_id
1 'polypeptide(L)' 'FEAHGTTIEVLNQTDAKPPQQELVEDLITIISHFSGKLYGMRSHKQKEVVKRAKELFAQA' A
#
# COMPACT_ATOMS: atom_id res chain seq x y z
N PHE A 1 19.64 6.64 -8.25
CA PHE A 1 20.37 7.84 -7.76
C PHE A 1 21.87 7.60 -7.83
N GLU A 2 22.38 6.55 -7.20
CA GLU A 2 23.81 6.21 -7.19
C GLU A 2 24.42 5.97 -8.58
N ALA A 3 23.72 5.27 -9.48
CA ALA A 3 24.15 5.08 -10.87
C ALA A 3 24.31 6.38 -11.68
N HIS A 4 23.82 7.51 -11.14
CA HIS A 4 23.95 8.85 -11.71
C HIS A 4 24.83 9.77 -10.83
N GLY A 5 25.63 9.22 -9.92
CA GLY A 5 26.48 9.99 -9.00
C GLY A 5 25.69 10.83 -8.00
N THR A 6 24.41 10.50 -7.75
CA THR A 6 23.56 11.23 -6.79
C THR A 6 23.40 10.44 -5.50
N THR A 7 23.74 11.07 -4.38
CA THR A 7 23.58 10.50 -3.03
C THR A 7 22.30 11.02 -2.38
N ILE A 8 21.55 10.14 -1.71
CA ILE A 8 20.40 10.52 -0.88
C ILE A 8 20.86 10.54 0.57
N GLU A 9 20.71 11.68 1.23
CA GLU A 9 21.01 11.85 2.64
C GLU A 9 19.70 11.85 3.44
N VAL A 10 19.52 10.85 4.31
CA VAL A 10 18.31 10.71 5.15
C VAL A 10 18.59 11.37 6.49
N LEU A 11 17.98 12.53 6.73
CA LEU A 11 18.24 13.34 7.92
C LEU A 11 17.65 12.74 9.21
N ASN A 12 16.49 12.09 9.11
CA ASN A 12 15.78 11.48 10.23
C ASN A 12 15.61 9.98 10.00
N GLN A 13 16.59 9.18 10.41
CA GLN A 13 16.54 7.71 10.31
C GLN A 13 15.74 7.04 11.43
N THR A 14 15.43 7.76 12.52
CA THR A 14 14.74 7.22 13.69
C THR A 14 13.23 7.33 13.55
N ASP A 15 12.58 6.16 13.39
CA ASP A 15 11.26 5.78 13.90
C ASP A 15 10.13 6.82 13.87
N ALA A 16 10.10 7.72 12.89
CA ALA A 16 8.86 8.38 12.54
C ALA A 16 7.96 7.27 12.01
N LYS A 17 7.13 6.69 12.91
CA LYS A 17 6.09 5.75 12.52
C LYS A 17 5.38 6.42 11.34
N PRO A 18 5.40 5.80 10.15
CA PRO A 18 4.70 6.37 9.03
C PRO A 18 3.26 6.60 9.49
N PRO A 19 2.63 7.72 9.10
CA PRO A 19 1.25 7.98 9.47
C PRO A 19 0.44 6.70 9.21
N GLN A 20 -0.20 6.16 10.24
CA GLN A 20 -0.85 4.85 10.17
C GLN A 20 -1.84 4.80 8.99
N GLN A 21 -2.46 5.95 8.71
CA GLN A 21 -3.31 6.17 7.55
C GLN A 21 -2.59 5.92 6.22
N GLU A 22 -1.39 6.46 6.01
CA GLU A 22 -0.61 6.27 4.76
C GLU A 22 -0.28 4.78 4.54
N LEU A 23 0.10 4.07 5.60
CA LEU A 23 0.38 2.62 5.52
C LEU A 23 -0.86 1.81 5.13
N VAL A 24 -2.00 2.16 5.70
CA VAL A 24 -3.27 1.49 5.40
C VAL A 24 -3.69 1.77 3.95
N GLU A 25 -3.56 3.01 3.49
CA GLU A 25 -3.87 3.40 2.11
C GLU A 25 -2.97 2.70 1.08
N ASP A 26 -1.66 2.64 1.35
CA ASP A 26 -0.70 1.93 0.51
C ASP A 26 -0.98 0.43 0.46
N LEU A 27 -1.30 -0.18 1.61
CA LEU A 27 -1.62 -1.60 1.68
C LEU A 27 -2.90 -1.93 0.90
N ILE A 28 -3.96 -1.12 1.04
CA ILE A 28 -5.21 -1.30 0.26
C ILE A 28 -4.92 -1.19 -1.24
N THR A 29 -4.03 -0.28 -1.64
CA THR A 29 -3.62 -0.11 -3.04
C THR A 29 -2.91 -1.35 -3.56
N ILE A 30 -1.96 -1.90 -2.79
CA ILE A 30 -1.26 -3.15 -3.11
C ILE A 30 -2.24 -4.32 -3.26
N ILE A 31 -3.15 -4.50 -2.30
CA ILE A 31 -4.17 -5.57 -2.32
C ILE A 31 -5.06 -5.43 -3.57
N SER A 32 -5.50 -4.21 -3.91
CA SER A 32 -6.32 -3.95 -5.09
C SER A 32 -5.60 -4.31 -6.39
N HIS A 33 -4.31 -3.96 -6.52
CA HIS A 33 -3.50 -4.29 -7.69
C HIS A 33 -3.35 -5.80 -7.88
N PHE A 34 -2.97 -6.53 -6.82
CA PHE A 34 -2.76 -7.97 -6.91
C PHE A 34 -4.08 -8.73 -7.10
N SER A 35 -5.16 -8.33 -6.43
CA SER A 35 -6.47 -8.95 -6.62
C SER A 35 -7.04 -8.70 -8.03
N GLY A 36 -6.76 -7.54 -8.62
CA GLY A 36 -7.05 -7.25 -10.03
C GLY A 36 -6.31 -8.18 -11.00
N LYS A 37 -5.05 -8.53 -10.71
CA LYS A 37 -4.27 -9.50 -11.50
C LYS A 37 -4.73 -10.94 -11.30
N LEU A 38 -5.06 -11.34 -10.06
CA LEU A 38 -5.45 -12.70 -9.72
C LEU A 38 -6.86 -13.07 -10.19
N TYR A 39 -7.80 -12.13 -10.07
CA TYR A 39 -9.23 -12.41 -10.30
C TYR A 39 -9.82 -11.61 -11.47
N GLY A 40 -9.11 -10.60 -11.98
CA GLY A 40 -9.60 -9.65 -12.97
C GLY A 40 -10.10 -8.36 -12.32
N MET A 41 -9.76 -7.20 -12.91
CA MET A 41 -9.99 -5.84 -12.38
C MET A 41 -11.44 -5.49 -12.03
N ARG A 42 -12.43 -6.24 -12.56
CA ARG A 42 -13.86 -6.00 -12.32
C ARG A 42 -14.58 -7.23 -11.77
N SER A 43 -13.84 -8.29 -11.45
CA SER A 43 -14.43 -9.52 -10.94
C SER A 43 -15.13 -9.29 -9.61
N HIS A 44 -16.17 -10.09 -9.34
CA HIS A 44 -16.86 -10.06 -8.06
C HIS A 44 -15.89 -10.29 -6.90
N LYS A 45 -14.99 -11.27 -7.06
CA LYS A 45 -13.99 -11.65 -6.05
C LYS A 45 -12.99 -10.53 -5.76
N GLN A 46 -12.54 -9.77 -6.77
CA GLN A 46 -11.68 -8.60 -6.55
C GLN A 46 -12.40 -7.54 -5.70
N LYS A 47 -13.67 -7.24 -6.03
CA LYS A 47 -14.47 -6.28 -5.27
C LYS A 47 -14.66 -6.71 -3.81
N GLU A 48 -14.93 -7.99 -3.58
CA GLU A 48 -15.05 -8.55 -2.23
C GLU A 48 -13.75 -8.42 -1.44
N VAL A 49 -12.61 -8.80 -2.02
CA VAL A 49 -11.31 -8.71 -1.35
C VAL A 49 -10.97 -7.27 -0.96
N VAL A 50 -11.14 -6.32 -1.89
CA VAL A 50 -10.86 -4.89 -1.61
C VAL A 50 -11.81 -4.33 -0.56
N LYS A 51 -13.10 -4.70 -0.60
CA LYS A 51 -14.08 -4.29 0.41
C LYS A 51 -13.68 -4.82 1.79
N ARG A 52 -13.33 -6.11 1.90
CA ARG A 52 -12.91 -6.72 3.17
C ARG A 52 -11.62 -6.11 3.72
N ALA A 53 -10.65 -5.82 2.86
CA ALA A 53 -9.43 -5.12 3.27
C ALA A 53 -9.76 -3.75 3.88
N LYS A 54 -10.61 -2.96 3.22
CA LYS A 54 -11.05 -1.66 3.74
C LYS A 54 -11.77 -1.79 5.09
N GLU A 55 -12.67 -2.77 5.24
CA GLU A 55 -13.38 -3.01 6.51
C GLU A 55 -12.43 -3.41 7.64
N LEU A 56 -11.43 -4.25 7.37
CA LEU A 56 -10.43 -4.69 8.35
C LEU A 56 -9.57 -3.54 8.85
N PHE A 57 -9.17 -2.64 7.95
CA PHE A 57 -8.25 -1.54 8.28
C PHE A 57 -8.94 -0.21 8.60
N ALA A 58 -10.27 -0.10 8.46
CA ALA A 58 -11.03 1.08 8.89
C ALA A 58 -11.06 1.26 10.42
N GLN A 59 -10.58 0.27 11.18
CA GLN A 59 -10.54 0.26 12.65
C GLN A 59 -9.12 0.46 13.21
N ALA A 60 -8.12 0.63 12.33
CA ALA A 60 -6.70 0.68 12.67
C ALA A 60 -6.19 2.12 12.84
#